data_AF-A0A6B3HTB0-F1
#
_entry.id   AF-A0A6B3HTB0-F1
#
_cell.length_a   1.000
_cell.length_b   1.000
_cell.length_c   1.000
_cell.angle_alpha   90.00
_cell.angle_beta   90.00
_cell.angle_gamma   90.00
#
_symmetry.space_group_name_H-M   'P 1'
#
loop_
_entity.id
_entity.type
_entity.pdbx_description
1 polymer ?
#
loop_
_entity_poly.entity_id
_entity_poly.type
_entity_poly.pdbx_seq_one_letter_code
_entity_poly.pdbx_strand_id
1 'polypeptide(L)'
;TGASAAGSGVGTPGEEDDRADDIEALCTVCEEAVHSRGLRIAGTLWQRESRELVSDVVTGSELELALLREGGRVMWVVRAGQGICTFVLVDGDSEAHITEARSLALDFDSFLAGQGY
;
A
#
# COMPACT_ATOMS: atom_id res chain seq x y z
N THR A 1 -38.50 -32.26 -3.03
CA THR A 1 -38.47 -30.78 -2.93
C THR A 1 -37.97 -30.40 -1.56
N GLY A 2 -36.82 -29.74 -1.48
CA GLY A 2 -36.23 -29.26 -0.23
C GLY A 2 -35.08 -28.34 -0.60
N ALA A 3 -35.34 -27.03 -0.49
CA ALA A 3 -34.48 -25.97 -0.98
C ALA A 3 -33.19 -25.85 -0.14
N SER A 4 -32.05 -25.76 -0.83
CA SER A 4 -30.76 -25.36 -0.24
C SER A 4 -30.74 -23.84 -0.16
N ALA A 5 -30.93 -23.29 1.04
CA ALA A 5 -30.74 -21.87 1.28
C ALA A 5 -29.22 -21.58 1.36
N ALA A 6 -28.71 -20.92 0.33
CA ALA A 6 -27.42 -20.24 0.38
C ALA A 6 -27.53 -19.09 1.40
N GLY A 7 -26.79 -19.21 2.51
CA GLY A 7 -26.61 -18.10 3.44
C GLY A 7 -25.51 -17.19 2.94
N SER A 8 -25.89 -16.09 2.29
CA SER A 8 -25.00 -14.92 2.14
C SER A 8 -24.67 -14.40 3.53
N GLY A 9 -23.39 -14.42 3.90
CA GLY A 9 -22.89 -13.76 5.09
C GLY A 9 -23.06 -12.25 4.94
N VAL A 10 -24.01 -11.70 5.69
CA VAL A 10 -24.04 -10.27 6.00
C VAL A 10 -22.93 -10.04 7.02
N GLY A 11 -21.86 -9.37 6.60
CA GLY A 11 -20.82 -8.91 7.52
C GLY A 11 -21.41 -7.99 8.58
N THR A 12 -20.85 -7.99 9.77
CA THR A 12 -21.34 -7.18 10.88
C THR A 12 -21.02 -5.70 10.59
N PRO A 13 -21.89 -4.71 10.91
CA PRO A 13 -21.69 -3.30 10.52
C PRO A 13 -20.33 -2.70 10.91
N GLY A 14 -19.74 -3.16 12.02
CA GLY A 14 -18.41 -2.72 12.44
C GLY A 14 -17.27 -3.20 11.53
N GLU A 15 -17.43 -4.34 10.84
CA GLU A 15 -16.42 -4.85 9.91
C GLU A 15 -16.45 -4.12 8.56
N GLU A 16 -17.62 -3.59 8.16
CA GLU A 16 -17.73 -2.77 6.95
C GLU A 16 -17.13 -1.37 7.15
N ASP A 17 -17.38 -0.73 8.29
CA ASP A 17 -16.79 0.57 8.63
C ASP A 17 -15.26 0.46 8.76
N ASP A 18 -14.75 -0.59 9.42
CA ASP A 18 -13.31 -0.84 9.53
C ASP A 18 -12.64 -1.06 8.17
N ARG A 19 -13.33 -1.74 7.25
CA ARG A 19 -12.82 -1.95 5.88
C ARG A 19 -12.78 -0.66 5.08
N ALA A 20 -13.79 0.21 5.22
CA ALA A 20 -13.80 1.51 4.55
C ALA A 20 -12.63 2.37 5.03
N ASP A 21 -12.39 2.41 6.34
CA ASP A 21 -11.27 3.13 6.94
C ASP A 21 -9.91 2.58 6.49
N ASP A 22 -9.77 1.25 6.35
CA ASP A 22 -8.53 0.63 5.88
C ASP A 22 -8.25 0.96 4.40
N ILE A 23 -9.30 1.05 3.57
CA ILE A 23 -9.19 1.47 2.17
C ILE A 23 -8.80 2.95 2.10
N GLU A 24 -9.42 3.83 2.89
CA GLU A 24 -9.08 5.25 2.93
C GLU A 24 -7.64 5.47 3.43
N ALA A 25 -7.23 4.72 4.44
CA ALA A 25 -5.85 4.74 4.93
C ALA A 25 -4.86 4.30 3.84
N LEU A 26 -5.21 3.32 3.02
CA LEU A 26 -4.39 2.92 1.88
C LEU A 26 -4.31 4.02 0.83
N CYS A 27 -5.44 4.66 0.50
CA CYS A 27 -5.45 5.74 -0.49
C CYS A 27 -4.59 6.93 -0.04
N THR A 28 -4.58 7.27 1.25
CA THR A 28 -3.90 8.46 1.75
C THR A 28 -2.45 8.23 2.19
N VAL A 29 -1.96 6.99 2.20
CA VAL A 29 -0.64 6.67 2.81
C VAL A 29 0.53 7.40 2.14
N CYS A 30 0.47 7.60 0.83
CA CYS A 30 1.47 8.34 0.05
C CYS A 30 1.18 9.85 -0.06
N GLU A 31 0.03 10.33 0.42
CA GLU A 31 -0.38 11.74 0.35
C GLU A 31 0.23 12.55 1.49
N GLU A 32 0.17 13.88 1.44
CA GLU A 32 0.66 14.70 2.56
C GLU A 32 -0.09 14.39 3.87
N ALA A 33 -1.41 14.34 3.80
CA ALA A 33 -2.29 14.02 4.93
C ALA A 33 -2.58 12.52 4.97
N VAL A 34 -2.18 11.86 6.05
CA VAL A 34 -2.48 10.43 6.29
C VAL A 34 -3.79 10.31 7.02
N HIS A 35 -4.55 9.25 6.71
CA HIS A 35 -5.68 8.84 7.52
C HIS A 35 -5.30 8.64 8.99
N SER A 36 -6.13 9.17 9.89
CA SER A 36 -5.84 9.24 11.33
C SER A 36 -5.65 7.89 12.02
N ARG A 37 -6.24 6.80 11.48
CA ARG A 37 -6.12 5.44 12.02
C ARG A 37 -4.81 4.74 11.64
N GLY A 38 -4.05 5.29 10.69
CA GLY A 38 -2.90 4.62 10.08
C GLY A 38 -3.29 3.44 9.19
N LEU A 39 -2.33 2.92 8.42
CA LEU A 39 -2.59 1.83 7.48
C LEU A 39 -2.54 0.47 8.18
N ARG A 40 -3.58 -0.35 8.04
CA ARG A 40 -3.56 -1.76 8.47
C ARG A 40 -3.57 -2.70 7.28
N ILE A 41 -2.64 -3.65 7.28
CA ILE A 41 -2.55 -4.70 6.27
C ILE A 41 -2.48 -6.03 7.00
N ALA A 42 -3.41 -6.94 6.70
CA ALA A 42 -3.52 -8.25 7.35
C ALA A 42 -3.52 -8.15 8.89
N GLY A 43 -4.24 -7.18 9.44
CA GLY A 43 -4.32 -6.92 10.89
C GLY A 43 -3.08 -6.28 11.52
N THR A 44 -2.02 -6.02 10.74
CA THR A 44 -0.79 -5.39 11.21
C THR A 44 -0.86 -3.89 10.95
N LEU A 45 -0.62 -3.08 11.98
CA LEU A 45 -0.57 -1.62 11.87
C LEU A 45 0.81 -1.17 11.38
N TRP A 46 0.82 -0.46 10.27
CA TRP A 46 2.01 0.10 9.64
C TRP A 46 2.07 1.61 9.87
N GLN A 47 3.16 2.08 10.46
CA GLN A 47 3.38 3.50 10.73
C GLN A 47 4.17 4.12 9.60
N ARG A 48 3.73 5.26 9.08
CA ARG A 48 4.48 5.98 8.06
C ARG A 48 5.68 6.70 8.67
N GLU A 49 6.87 6.35 8.20
CA GLU A 49 8.13 6.98 8.61
C GLU A 49 8.49 8.16 7.71
N SER A 50 8.34 7.99 6.40
CA SER A 50 8.67 9.02 5.42
C SER A 50 7.74 8.97 4.21
N ARG A 51 7.72 10.09 3.49
CA ARG A 51 7.07 10.28 2.21
C ARG A 51 8.10 10.82 1.23
N GLU A 52 8.05 10.36 -0.01
CA GLU A 52 8.89 10.86 -1.08
C GLU A 52 8.06 11.15 -2.33
N LEU A 53 8.45 12.22 -3.04
CA LEU A 53 7.98 12.54 -4.38
C LEU A 53 9.17 12.37 -5.32
N VAL A 54 9.05 11.44 -6.27
CA VAL A 54 10.11 11.11 -7.22
C VAL A 54 9.60 11.37 -8.63
N SER A 55 10.39 12.04 -9.46
CA SER A 55 10.07 12.12 -10.88
C SER A 55 10.58 10.86 -11.58
N ASP A 56 9.65 10.13 -12.21
CA ASP A 56 9.99 9.02 -13.08
C ASP A 56 10.59 9.57 -14.38
N VAL A 57 11.85 9.24 -14.65
CA VAL A 57 12.58 9.69 -15.83
C VAL A 57 12.04 9.05 -17.11
N VAL A 58 11.42 7.86 -17.01
CA VAL A 58 10.91 7.09 -18.15
C VAL A 58 9.55 7.64 -18.59
N THR A 59 8.61 7.79 -17.66
CA THR A 59 7.26 8.28 -17.98
C THR A 59 7.12 9.80 -17.87
N GLY A 60 8.03 10.48 -17.16
CA GLY A 60 7.93 11.90 -16.84
C GLY A 60 6.93 12.22 -15.73
N SER A 61 6.32 11.21 -15.10
CA SER A 61 5.29 11.38 -14.07
C SER A 61 5.91 11.57 -12.69
N GLU A 62 5.16 12.21 -11.78
CA GLU A 62 5.51 12.21 -10.36
C GLU A 62 4.96 10.94 -9.70
N LEU A 63 5.84 10.23 -9.00
CA LEU A 63 5.52 9.04 -8.20
C LEU A 63 5.55 9.42 -6.73
N GLU A 64 4.50 9.03 -6.01
CA GLU A 64 4.42 9.18 -4.57
C GLU A 64 4.78 7.87 -3.87
N LEU A 65 5.78 7.94 -2.99
CA LEU A 65 6.25 6.80 -2.21
C LEU A 65 6.06 7.07 -0.71
N ALA A 66 5.78 6.01 0.04
CA ALA A 66 5.81 6.03 1.49
C ALA A 66 6.65 4.88 2.02
N LEU A 67 7.52 5.17 3.00
CA LEU A 67 8.17 4.15 3.81
C LEU A 67 7.32 3.93 5.05
N LEU A 68 6.94 2.68 5.28
CA LEU A 68 6.21 2.25 6.45
C LEU A 68 7.06 1.33 7.31
N ARG A 69 6.89 1.40 8.63
CA ARG A 69 7.55 0.50 9.58
C ARG A 69 6.54 -0.20 10.47
N GLU A 70 6.85 -1.45 10.75
CA GLU A 70 6.32 -2.19 11.88
C GLU A 70 7.47 -2.95 12.53
N GLY A 71 7.80 -2.61 13.79
CA GLY A 71 8.91 -3.23 14.50
C GLY A 71 10.22 -3.24 13.70
N GLY A 72 10.75 -4.44 13.45
CA GLY A 72 11.95 -4.66 12.65
C GLY A 72 11.69 -4.90 11.16
N ARG A 73 10.49 -4.61 10.65
CA ARG A 73 10.10 -4.79 9.25
C ARG A 73 9.78 -3.44 8.63
N VAL A 74 10.06 -3.32 7.33
CA VAL A 74 9.69 -2.13 6.57
C VAL A 74 8.94 -2.47 5.31
N MET A 75 8.15 -1.53 4.82
CA MET A 75 7.41 -1.66 3.59
C MET A 75 7.50 -0.36 2.80
N TRP A 76 7.95 -0.46 1.56
CA TRP A 76 7.77 0.60 0.58
C TRP A 76 6.41 0.47 -0.08
N VAL A 77 5.68 1.58 -0.14
CA VAL A 77 4.42 1.69 -0.88
C VAL A 77 4.63 2.71 -2.00
N VAL A 78 4.27 2.34 -3.22
CA VAL A 78 4.27 3.23 -4.39
C VAL A 78 2.85 3.28 -4.92
N ARG A 79 2.30 4.49 -5.07
CA ARG A 79 1.08 4.65 -5.89
C ARG A 79 1.51 4.80 -7.34
N ALA A 80 1.28 3.73 -8.09
CA ALA A 80 1.40 3.71 -9.52
C ALA A 80 0.26 4.52 -10.14
N GLY A 81 0.35 4.76 -11.45
CA GLY A 81 -0.78 5.22 -12.25
C GLY A 81 -2.03 4.33 -12.09
N GLN A 82 -3.17 4.86 -12.53
CA GLN A 82 -4.44 4.12 -12.70
C GLN A 82 -4.99 3.41 -11.45
N GLY A 83 -4.61 3.85 -10.25
CA GLY A 83 -5.16 3.35 -9.00
C GLY A 83 -4.54 2.05 -8.51
N ILE A 84 -3.31 1.74 -8.93
CA ILE A 84 -2.54 0.59 -8.46
C ILE A 84 -1.59 1.00 -7.34
N CYS A 85 -1.52 0.17 -6.30
CA CYS A 85 -0.54 0.30 -5.23
C CYS A 85 0.41 -0.89 -5.25
N THR A 86 1.70 -0.62 -5.35
CA THR A 86 2.77 -1.62 -5.20
C THR A 86 3.26 -1.60 -3.76
N PHE A 87 3.46 -2.79 -3.18
CA PHE A 87 4.02 -2.96 -1.85
C PHE A 87 5.27 -3.84 -1.91
N VAL A 88 6.39 -3.36 -1.39
CA VAL A 88 7.63 -4.12 -1.26
C VAL A 88 8.00 -4.24 0.21
N LEU A 89 7.88 -5.44 0.75
CA LEU A 89 8.14 -5.76 2.16
C LEU A 89 9.58 -6.26 2.35
N VAL A 90 10.25 -5.74 3.37
CA VAL A 90 11.53 -6.24 3.87
C VAL A 90 11.35 -6.71 5.30
N ASP A 91 11.73 -7.96 5.56
CA ASP A 91 11.86 -8.49 6.92
C ASP A 91 13.29 -8.22 7.42
N GLY A 92 13.42 -7.27 8.35
CA GLY A 92 14.70 -6.74 8.82
C GLY A 92 14.82 -5.22 8.66
N ASP A 93 15.81 -4.64 9.36
CA ASP A 93 16.06 -3.20 9.46
C ASP A 93 17.39 -2.77 8.81
N SER A 94 17.94 -3.61 7.94
CA SER A 94 19.17 -3.32 7.19
C SER A 94 18.94 -2.17 6.19
N GLU A 95 19.54 -1.01 6.44
CA GLU A 95 19.48 0.16 5.55
C GLU A 95 19.80 -0.16 4.07
N ALA A 96 20.73 -1.10 3.84
CA ALA A 96 21.04 -1.57 2.49
C ALA A 96 19.82 -2.25 1.84
N HIS A 97 19.16 -3.15 2.55
CA HIS A 97 17.96 -3.83 2.03
C HIS A 97 16.78 -2.86 1.89
N ILE A 98 16.64 -1.89 2.80
CA ILE A 98 15.61 -0.84 2.71
C ILE A 98 15.81 -0.04 1.42
N THR A 99 17.06 0.33 1.12
CA THR A 99 17.41 1.08 -0.11
C THR A 99 17.21 0.24 -1.38
N GLU A 100 17.61 -1.03 -1.36
CA GLU A 100 17.40 -1.96 -2.48
C GLU A 100 15.91 -2.19 -2.76
N ALA A 101 15.10 -2.35 -1.71
CA ALA A 101 13.65 -2.49 -1.82
C ALA A 101 12.99 -1.24 -2.41
N ARG A 102 13.51 -0.05 -2.11
CA ARG A 102 13.05 1.21 -2.73
C ARG A 102 13.28 1.19 -4.24
N SER A 103 14.49 0.83 -4.67
CA SER A 103 14.83 0.72 -6.09
C SER A 103 13.97 -0.32 -6.80
N LEU A 104 13.77 -1.49 -6.18
CA LEU A 104 12.88 -2.53 -6.70
C LEU A 104 11.44 -2.02 -6.88
N ALA A 105 10.93 -1.25 -5.92
CA ALA A 105 9.58 -0.70 -6.00
C ALA A 105 9.42 0.25 -7.19
N LEU A 106 10.43 1.10 -7.46
CA LEU A 106 10.46 2.01 -8.61
C LEU A 106 10.61 1.26 -9.94
N ASP A 107 11.52 0.29 -10.01
CA ASP A 107 11.73 -0.52 -11.22
C ASP A 107 10.47 -1.31 -11.58
N PHE A 108 9.78 -1.85 -10.57
CA PHE A 108 8.53 -2.57 -10.77
C PHE A 108 7.38 -1.64 -11.20
N ASP A 109 7.29 -0.45 -10.63
CA ASP A 109 6.33 0.58 -11.03
C ASP A 109 6.53 0.98 -12.51
N SER A 110 7.78 1.25 -12.90
CA SER A 110 8.12 1.55 -14.29
C SER A 110 7.78 0.39 -15.25
N PHE A 111 8.00 -0.85 -14.81
CA PHE A 111 7.58 -2.03 -15.56
C PHE A 111 6.05 -2.08 -15.73
N LEU A 112 5.27 -1.83 -14.67
CA LEU A 112 3.81 -1.80 -14.72
C LEU A 112 3.31 -0.72 -15.69
N ALA A 113 3.84 0.50 -15.59
CA ALA A 113 3.53 1.59 -16.52
C ALA A 113 3.82 1.19 -17.98
N GLY A 114 4.93 0.51 -18.23
CA GLY A 114 5.28 -0.05 -19.54
C GLY A 114 4.32 -1.13 -20.06
N GLN A 115 3.58 -1.80 -19.16
CA GLN A 115 2.51 -2.74 -19.52
C GLN A 115 1.14 -2.04 -19.68
N GLY A 116 1.05 -0.74 -19.43
CA GLY A 116 -0.20 0.02 -19.49
C GLY A 116 -1.03 -0.03 -18.22
N TYR A 117 -0.43 -0.44 -17.10
CA TYR A 117 -0.99 -0.29 -15.76
C TYR A 117 -0.77 1.12 -15.21
#